data_AF-A0AAV9Y2D4-F1
#
_entry.id   AF-A0AAV9Y2D4-F1
#
_cell.length_a   1.000
_cell.length_b   1.000
_cell.length_c   1.000
_cell.angle_alpha   90.00
_cell.angle_beta   90.00
_cell.angle_gamma   90.00
#
_symmetry.space_group_name_H-M   'P 1'
#
loop_
_entity.id
_entity.type
_entity.pdbx_description
1 polymer ?
#
loop_
_entity_poly.entity_id
_entity_poly.type
_entity_poly.pdbx_seq_one_letter_code
_entity_poly.pdbx_strand_id
1 'polypeptide(L)'
;MDAKYTDLQFPDSLVSRIIKSHLGSNTRISKDAIKLISRCSLLFAIYLATISSSIKGKKRQLVQDSQIEEIIRTFDFKRNSNNCSQAEDYASKHG
;
A
#
# COMPACT_ATOMS: atom_id res chain seq x y z
N MET A 1 17.49 -17.35 -14.00
CA MET A 1 16.86 -16.05 -13.70
C MET A 1 17.20 -15.66 -12.27
N ASP A 2 18.10 -14.69 -12.16
CA ASP A 2 18.00 -13.54 -11.26
C ASP A 2 18.00 -13.74 -9.72
N ALA A 3 19.17 -14.06 -9.17
CA ALA A 3 19.44 -13.97 -7.72
C ALA A 3 19.36 -12.52 -7.14
N LYS A 4 19.22 -11.48 -7.99
CA LYS A 4 19.19 -10.07 -7.54
C LYS A 4 17.84 -9.58 -7.00
N TYR A 5 16.72 -10.25 -7.30
CA TYR A 5 15.38 -9.77 -6.91
C TYR A 5 14.84 -10.42 -5.62
N THR A 6 15.52 -11.45 -5.10
CA THR A 6 15.12 -12.09 -3.84
C THR A 6 15.50 -11.25 -2.61
N ASP A 7 16.55 -10.44 -2.69
CA ASP A 7 17.03 -9.63 -1.55
C ASP A 7 16.13 -8.44 -1.20
N LEU A 8 15.27 -8.02 -2.12
CA LEU A 8 14.34 -6.89 -1.91
C LEU A 8 12.92 -7.33 -1.56
N GLN A 9 12.67 -8.64 -1.42
CA GLN A 9 11.33 -9.14 -1.09
C GLN A 9 11.09 -9.07 0.42
N PHE A 10 9.88 -8.65 0.79
CA PHE A 10 9.45 -8.74 2.17
C PHE A 10 9.32 -10.21 2.59
N PRO A 11 9.67 -10.58 3.84
CA PRO A 11 9.46 -11.93 4.33
C PRO A 11 7.99 -12.33 4.27
N ASP A 12 7.71 -13.50 3.68
CA ASP A 12 6.35 -14.03 3.53
C ASP A 12 5.58 -14.11 4.85
N SER A 13 6.28 -14.41 5.95
CA SER A 13 5.71 -14.47 7.30
C SER A 13 5.21 -13.11 7.80
N LEU A 14 5.92 -12.04 7.45
CA LEU A 14 5.55 -10.67 7.80
C LEU A 14 4.37 -10.20 6.95
N VAL A 15 4.41 -10.45 5.64
CA VAL A 15 3.30 -10.15 4.72
C VAL A 15 2.02 -10.88 5.17
N SER A 16 2.11 -12.18 5.46
CA SER A 16 0.98 -12.98 5.94
C SER A 16 0.39 -12.45 7.26
N ARG A 17 1.25 -12.02 8.20
CA ARG A 17 0.82 -11.43 9.47
C ARG A 17 0.04 -10.13 9.28
N ILE A 18 0.52 -9.24 8.40
CA ILE A 18 -0.15 -7.97 8.08
C ILE A 18 -1.49 -8.23 7.39
N ILE A 19 -1.57 -9.18 6.46
CA ILE A 19 -2.85 -9.49 5.79
C ILE A 19 -3.86 -10.03 6.82
N LYS A 20 -3.43 -10.96 7.69
CA LYS A 20 -4.31 -11.54 8.71
C LYS A 20 -4.74 -10.55 9.79
N SER A 21 -3.98 -9.49 10.07
CA SER A 21 -4.43 -8.45 11.00
C SER A 21 -5.62 -7.66 10.47
N HIS A 22 -5.86 -7.67 9.15
CA HIS A 22 -6.99 -6.99 8.51
C HIS A 22 -8.13 -7.94 8.09
N LEU A 23 -7.81 -9.20 7.76
CA LEU A 23 -8.81 -10.20 7.32
C LEU A 23 -9.24 -11.19 8.43
N GLY A 24 -8.63 -11.11 9.61
CA GLY A 24 -8.85 -12.05 10.71
C GLY A 24 -7.97 -13.31 10.66
N SER A 25 -7.73 -13.91 11.83
CA SER A 25 -6.80 -15.03 12.02
C SER A 25 -7.22 -16.34 11.34
N ASN A 26 -8.53 -16.52 11.11
CA ASN A 26 -9.10 -17.74 10.53
C ASN A 26 -9.09 -17.75 9.00
N THR A 27 -8.66 -16.65 8.37
CA THR A 27 -8.61 -16.55 6.91
C THR A 27 -7.39 -17.30 6.37
N ARG A 28 -7.64 -18.23 5.43
CA ARG A 28 -6.59 -18.93 4.69
C ARG A 28 -6.17 -18.09 3.49
N ILE A 29 -4.86 -17.93 3.32
CA ILE A 29 -4.27 -17.17 2.22
C ILE A 29 -3.35 -18.14 1.46
N SER A 30 -3.50 -18.21 0.14
CA SER A 30 -2.66 -19.08 -0.68
C SER A 30 -1.20 -18.58 -0.71
N LYS A 31 -0.25 -19.49 -0.89
CA LYS A 31 1.17 -19.12 -1.02
C LYS A 31 1.42 -18.18 -2.19
N ASP A 32 0.69 -18.36 -3.30
CA ASP A 32 0.81 -17.51 -4.47
C ASP A 32 0.26 -16.11 -4.23
N ALA A 33 -0.82 -15.96 -3.47
CA ALA A 33 -1.33 -14.67 -3.06
C ALA A 33 -0.33 -13.91 -2.17
N ILE A 34 0.32 -14.60 -1.22
CA ILE A 34 1.36 -13.99 -0.36
C ILE A 34 2.53 -13.49 -1.22
N LYS A 35 3.02 -14.30 -2.15
CA LYS A 35 4.10 -13.91 -3.07
C LYS A 35 3.71 -12.73 -3.96
N LEU A 36 2.48 -12.74 -4.49
CA LEU A 36 1.98 -11.64 -5.32
C LEU A 36 1.91 -10.34 -4.51
N ILE A 37 1.35 -10.39 -3.30
CA ILE A 37 1.27 -9.22 -2.42
C ILE A 37 2.67 -8.71 -2.07
N SER A 38 3.61 -9.59 -1.73
CA SER A 38 5.01 -9.20 -1.47
C SER A 38 5.63 -8.44 -2.65
N ARG A 39 5.41 -8.91 -3.88
CA ARG A 39 5.86 -8.23 -5.10
C ARG A 39 5.17 -6.88 -5.31
N CYS A 40 3.85 -6.81 -5.09
CA CYS A 40 3.08 -5.58 -5.19
C CYS A 40 3.54 -4.54 -4.15
N SER A 41 3.82 -4.96 -2.91
CA SER A 41 4.34 -4.09 -1.86
C SER A 41 5.71 -3.52 -2.24
N LEU A 42 6.61 -4.32 -2.82
CA LEU A 42 7.90 -3.83 -3.29
C LEU A 42 7.73 -2.82 -4.43
N LEU A 43 6.87 -3.14 -5.41
CA LEU A 43 6.57 -2.22 -6.51
C LEU A 43 5.98 -0.90 -6.00
N PHE A 44 5.11 -0.95 -5.00
CA PHE A 44 4.53 0.22 -4.36
C PHE A 44 5.59 1.08 -3.67
N ALA A 45 6.55 0.46 -2.95
CA ALA A 45 7.66 1.18 -2.34
C ALA A 45 8.54 1.89 -3.39
N ILE A 46 8.86 1.22 -4.50
CA ILE A 46 9.64 1.80 -5.61
C ILE A 46 8.86 2.95 -6.27
N TYR A 47 7.56 2.77 -6.45
CA TYR A 47 6.68 3.77 -7.02
C TYR A 47 6.62 5.04 -6.16
N LEU A 48 6.45 4.89 -4.84
CA LEU A 48 6.52 6.02 -3.90
C LEU A 48 7.88 6.73 -3.99
N ALA A 49 8.99 5.99 -3.97
CA ALA A 49 10.32 6.59 -4.09
C ALA A 49 10.50 7.37 -5.40
N THR A 50 9.96 6.84 -6.51
CA THR A 50 10.03 7.47 -7.84
C THR A 50 9.25 8.78 -7.88
N ILE A 51 8.03 8.81 -7.35
CA ILE A 51 7.23 10.04 -7.27
C ILE A 51 7.90 11.05 -6.35
N SER A 52 8.40 10.61 -5.20
CA SER A 52 9.09 11.45 -4.22
C SER A 52 10.30 12.17 -4.82
N SER A 53 11.05 11.47 -5.66
CA SER A 53 12.18 12.05 -6.39
C SER A 53 11.75 13.04 -7.48
N SER A 54 10.51 12.99 -7.95
CA SER A 54 10.01 13.83 -9.05
C SER A 54 9.53 15.22 -8.58
N ILE A 55 9.04 15.33 -7.34
CA ILE A 55 8.39 16.55 -6.79
C ILE A 55 9.25 17.81 -6.92
N LYS A 56 10.59 17.71 -6.82
CA LYS A 56 11.46 18.90 -6.83
C LYS A 56 12.43 18.96 -8.01
N GLY A 57 12.28 18.12 -9.04
CA GLY A 57 12.96 18.27 -10.35
C GLY A 57 14.49 18.36 -10.37
N LYS A 58 15.26 17.91 -9.35
CA LYS A 58 16.73 17.97 -9.37
C LYS A 58 17.37 16.57 -9.42
N LYS A 59 18.55 16.48 -10.06
CA LYS A 59 19.26 15.25 -10.41
C LYS A 59 19.74 14.36 -9.25
N ARG A 60 19.72 14.82 -7.99
CA ARG A 60 19.93 14.03 -6.77
C ARG A 60 19.21 14.72 -5.62
N GLN A 61 18.23 14.05 -5.02
CA GLN A 61 17.45 14.60 -3.91
C GLN A 61 17.33 13.57 -2.81
N LEU A 62 17.62 14.01 -1.58
CA LEU A 62 17.26 13.27 -0.38
C LEU A 62 15.73 13.29 -0.28
N VAL A 63 15.13 12.11 -0.30
CA VAL A 63 13.70 11.95 -0.04
C VAL A 63 13.45 12.21 1.45
N GLN A 64 12.65 13.22 1.76
CA GLN A 64 12.28 13.60 3.12
C GLN A 64 10.89 13.09 3.47
N ASP A 65 10.64 12.85 4.76
CA ASP A 65 9.34 12.37 5.28
C ASP A 65 8.18 13.27 4.85
N SER A 66 8.37 14.59 4.84
CA SER A 66 7.37 15.56 4.38
C SER A 66 6.91 15.35 2.93
N GLN A 67 7.80 14.88 2.06
CA GLN A 67 7.48 14.57 0.66
C GLN A 67 6.67 13.28 0.57
N ILE A 68 6.97 12.28 1.42
CA ILE A 68 6.18 11.05 1.51
C ILE A 68 4.77 11.36 2.00
N GLU A 69 4.63 12.18 3.05
CA GLU A 69 3.33 12.59 3.57
C GLU A 69 2.48 13.33 2.53
N GLU A 70 3.06 14.26 1.77
CA GLU A 70 2.38 14.98 0.69
C GLU A 70 1.85 14.01 -0.38
N ILE A 71 2.66 13.01 -0.75
CA ILE A 71 2.28 11.98 -1.71
C ILE A 71 1.14 11.12 -1.17
N ILE A 72 1.26 10.64 0.06
CA ILE A 72 0.22 9.81 0.70
C ILE A 72 -1.09 10.59 0.77
N ARG A 73 -1.06 11.86 1.18
CA ARG A 73 -2.26 12.72 1.17
C ARG A 73 -2.85 12.83 -0.24
N THR A 74 -2.02 12.99 -1.26
CA THR A 74 -2.49 13.04 -2.66
C THR A 74 -3.18 11.74 -3.09
N PHE A 75 -2.72 10.59 -2.60
CA PHE A 75 -3.38 9.29 -2.81
C PHE A 75 -4.69 9.16 -2.01
N ASP A 76 -4.71 9.56 -0.74
CA ASP A 76 -5.90 9.48 0.12
C ASP A 76 -7.01 10.44 -0.32
N PHE A 77 -6.68 11.63 -0.85
CA PHE A 77 -7.68 12.56 -1.39
C PHE A 77 -8.40 12.02 -2.64
N LYS A 78 -7.81 11.07 -3.38
CA LYS A 78 -8.52 10.36 -4.46
C LYS A 78 -9.52 9.32 -3.95
N ARG A 79 -9.38 8.85 -2.70
CA ARG A 79 -10.31 7.89 -2.09
C ARG A 79 -11.55 8.58 -1.53
N ASN A 80 -11.43 9.84 -1.09
CA ASN A 80 -12.50 10.60 -0.45
C ASN A 80 -13.40 11.42 -1.41
N SER A 81 -13.13 11.43 -2.72
CA SER A 81 -13.98 12.22 -3.63
C SER A 81 -15.28 11.52 -4.05
N ASN A 82 -15.54 10.24 -3.69
CA ASN A 82 -16.76 9.58 -4.18
C ASN A 82 -17.53 8.63 -3.24
N ASN A 83 -17.04 8.13 -2.10
CA ASN A 83 -17.85 7.14 -1.32
C ASN A 83 -17.56 7.07 0.19
N CYS A 84 -17.75 8.18 0.93
CA CYS A 84 -17.83 8.10 2.39
C CYS A 84 -18.87 9.07 2.96
N SER A 85 -20.11 8.96 2.45
CA SER A 85 -21.26 9.65 3.05
C SER A 85 -22.61 8.98 2.74
N GLN A 86 -22.65 7.68 2.38
CA GLN A 86 -23.92 6.96 2.17
C GLN A 86 -23.91 5.48 2.62
N ALA A 87 -23.10 5.10 3.61
CA ALA A 87 -23.23 3.77 4.23
C ALA A 87 -23.93 3.78 5.60
N GLU A 88 -24.10 4.95 6.24
CA GLU A 88 -24.75 5.06 7.55
C GLU A 88 -26.25 5.42 7.47
N ASP A 89 -26.74 5.96 6.36
CA ASP A 89 -28.14 6.42 6.22
C ASP A 89 -29.16 5.31 5.85
N TYR A 90 -28.72 4.10 5.48
CA TYR A 90 -29.63 2.99 5.15
C TYR A 90 -30.00 2.12 6.35
N ALA A 91 -29.26 2.18 7.47
CA ALA A 91 -29.57 1.42 8.68
C ALA A 91 -30.54 2.15 9.64
N SER A 92 -30.71 3.46 9.49
CA SER A 92 -31.61 4.26 10.35
C SER A 92 -33.01 4.52 9.79
N LYS A 93 -33.35 4.02 8.58
CA LYS A 93 -34.68 4.22 7.97
C LYS A 93 -35.54 2.95 7.82
N HIS A 94 -35.05 1.78 8.23
CA HIS A 94 -35.84 0.53 8.25
C HIS A 94 -35.68 -0.27 9.55
N GLY A 95 -35.52 0.42 10.67
CA GLY A 95 -35.81 -0.07 12.02
C GLY A 95 -37.09 0.56 12.54
#